data_AF-A0A7C6QX73-F1
#
_entry.id   AF-A0A7C6QX73-F1
#
_cell.length_a   1.000
_cell.length_b   1.000
_cell.length_c   1.000
_cell.angle_alpha   90.00
_cell.angle_beta   90.00
_cell.angle_gamma   90.00
#
_symmetry.space_group_name_H-M   'P 1'
#
loop_
_entity.id
_entity.type
_entity.pdbx_description
1 polymer ?
#
loop_
_entity_poly.entity_id
_entity_poly.type
_entity_poly.pdbx_seq_one_letter_code
_entity_poly.pdbx_strand_id
1 'polypeptide(L)'
;PADESHHIDKHQFKVPFVCGARDLGEALRRIGEGAAMIRTKGEAGTGNIVEAVRHMRTVMGEIRWLQNLPPEELMAAAKKLGAPYELVKEVASLGRLPVVNFAAGGVATPADAALMMQLGADGVFVGSGIFKSSDPAARAKAIVAAVTHYNDPKILAEVSRGLGEAMRGLELSTITPEERLAARGW
;
A
#
# COMPACT_ATOMS: atom_id res chain seq x y z
N PRO A 1 -1.63 1.22 19.03
CA PRO A 1 -0.30 1.84 18.77
C PRO A 1 0.47 1.87 20.09
N ALA A 2 1.81 1.84 20.08
CA ALA A 2 2.58 1.97 21.32
C ALA A 2 2.71 3.44 21.78
N ASP A 3 2.68 4.38 20.83
CA ASP A 3 2.58 5.82 21.04
C ASP A 3 1.53 6.35 20.04
N GLU A 4 0.61 7.19 20.51
CA GLU A 4 -0.48 7.76 19.73
C GLU A 4 -0.10 9.12 19.10
N SER A 5 0.93 9.78 19.61
CA SER A 5 1.34 11.13 19.24
C SER A 5 2.57 11.16 18.34
N HIS A 6 3.52 10.24 18.53
CA HIS A 6 4.81 10.28 17.82
C HIS A 6 5.13 8.97 17.10
N HIS A 7 5.76 9.12 15.94
CA HIS A 7 6.43 8.02 15.26
C HIS A 7 7.92 8.00 15.64
N ILE A 8 8.55 6.84 15.47
CA ILE A 8 9.99 6.67 15.67
C ILE A 8 10.77 7.65 14.77
N ASP A 9 11.78 8.31 15.32
CA ASP A 9 12.81 9.01 14.56
C ASP A 9 13.73 7.98 13.88
N LYS A 10 13.47 7.72 12.59
CA LYS A 10 14.11 6.62 11.86
C LYS A 10 15.52 6.99 11.39
N HIS A 11 15.87 8.28 11.37
CA HIS A 11 17.21 8.75 10.97
C HIS A 11 18.33 8.31 11.92
N GLN A 12 17.99 7.95 13.17
CA GLN A 12 18.96 7.47 14.15
C GLN A 12 19.40 6.01 13.92
N PHE A 13 18.80 5.33 12.94
CA PHE A 13 19.02 3.91 12.69
C PHE A 13 19.70 3.68 11.35
N LYS A 14 20.54 2.64 11.29
CA LYS A 14 21.13 2.15 10.04
C LYS A 14 20.24 1.18 9.28
N VAL A 15 19.32 0.52 9.99
CA VAL A 15 18.39 -0.46 9.42
C VAL A 15 17.22 0.30 8.78
N PRO A 16 16.81 -0.04 7.54
CA PRO A 16 15.72 0.67 6.86
C PRO A 16 14.36 0.36 7.49
N PHE A 17 13.47 1.36 7.48
CA PHE A 17 12.10 1.25 7.97
C PHE A 17 11.08 1.24 6.84
N VAL A 18 10.08 0.36 6.97
CA VAL A 18 8.86 0.38 6.15
C VAL A 18 7.71 0.96 6.96
N CYS A 19 6.98 1.93 6.39
CA CYS A 19 5.83 2.55 7.04
C CYS A 19 4.55 2.42 6.21
N GLY A 20 3.41 2.33 6.90
CA GLY A 20 2.10 2.32 6.27
C GLY A 20 1.59 3.74 6.00
N ALA A 21 0.90 3.95 4.88
CA ALA A 21 0.22 5.21 4.56
C ALA A 21 -1.16 4.95 3.93
N ARG A 22 -2.08 5.90 4.09
CA ARG A 22 -3.42 5.90 3.47
C ARG A 22 -3.57 6.91 2.34
N ASP A 23 -2.78 7.98 2.40
CA ASP A 23 -2.74 9.09 1.47
C ASP A 23 -1.30 9.59 1.29
N LEU A 24 -1.08 10.51 0.36
CA LEU A 24 0.23 11.04 0.04
C LEU A 24 0.80 11.89 1.19
N GLY A 25 -0.05 12.61 1.91
CA GLY A 25 0.38 13.40 3.06
C GLY A 25 1.01 12.53 4.14
N GLU A 26 0.34 11.44 4.51
CA GLU A 26 0.83 10.44 5.46
C GLU A 26 2.13 9.80 4.96
N ALA A 27 2.20 9.42 3.68
CA ALA A 27 3.40 8.85 3.09
C ALA A 27 4.61 9.81 3.20
N LEU A 28 4.43 11.08 2.83
CA LEU A 28 5.51 12.07 2.87
C LEU A 28 5.94 12.44 4.29
N ARG A 29 5.03 12.44 5.28
CA ARG A 29 5.40 12.57 6.69
C ARG A 29 6.29 11.40 7.13
N ARG A 30 5.93 10.16 6.78
CA ARG A 30 6.75 8.97 7.12
C ARG A 30 8.13 9.02 6.46
N ILE A 31 8.22 9.47 5.21
CA ILE A 31 9.49 9.67 4.51
C ILE A 31 10.32 10.76 5.20
N GLY A 32 9.70 11.90 5.56
CA GLY A 32 10.37 12.97 6.29
C GLY A 32 10.96 12.53 7.63
N GLU A 33 10.30 11.58 8.31
CA GLU A 33 10.79 10.94 9.53
C GLU A 33 11.86 9.86 9.29
N GLY A 34 12.24 9.58 8.04
CA GLY A 34 13.30 8.63 7.67
C GLY A 34 12.81 7.25 7.20
N ALA A 35 11.56 7.09 6.77
CA ALA A 35 11.12 5.83 6.16
C ALA A 35 11.80 5.61 4.79
N ALA A 36 12.43 4.45 4.62
CA ALA A 36 13.08 4.06 3.37
C ALA A 36 12.14 3.33 2.40
N MET A 37 10.93 3.00 2.85
CA MET A 37 9.91 2.28 2.10
C MET A 37 8.52 2.63 2.63
N ILE A 38 7.55 2.74 1.71
CA ILE A 38 6.13 2.90 2.04
C ILE A 38 5.36 1.65 1.63
N ARG A 39 4.26 1.39 2.34
CA ARG A 39 3.22 0.47 1.90
C ARG A 39 1.84 1.04 2.18
N THR A 40 0.81 0.54 1.50
CA THR A 40 -0.57 0.83 1.94
C THR A 40 -0.80 0.24 3.33
N LYS A 41 -1.66 0.88 4.14
CA LYS A 41 -2.13 0.24 5.38
C LYS A 41 -3.03 -0.95 5.06
N GLY A 42 -4.05 -0.70 4.23
CA GLY A 42 -5.12 -1.65 3.96
C GLY A 42 -5.84 -2.09 5.24
N GLU A 43 -6.67 -3.12 5.14
CA GLU A 43 -7.24 -3.79 6.31
C GLU A 43 -6.62 -5.19 6.41
N ALA A 44 -5.66 -5.34 7.32
CA ALA A 44 -4.89 -6.57 7.40
C ALA A 44 -5.72 -7.71 8.02
N GLY A 45 -5.53 -8.94 7.53
CA GLY A 45 -6.19 -10.13 8.09
C GLY A 45 -7.63 -10.38 7.64
N THR A 46 -8.24 -9.48 6.88
CA THR A 46 -9.63 -9.61 6.41
C THR A 46 -9.78 -10.34 5.08
N GLY A 47 -8.71 -10.47 4.30
CA GLY A 47 -8.80 -10.99 2.92
C GLY A 47 -9.61 -10.09 1.98
N ASN A 48 -9.81 -8.81 2.35
CA ASN A 48 -10.54 -7.83 1.58
C ASN A 48 -9.62 -6.68 1.16
N ILE A 49 -9.36 -6.59 -0.15
CA ILE A 49 -8.40 -5.61 -0.73
C ILE A 49 -8.92 -4.18 -0.83
N VAL A 50 -10.20 -3.93 -0.54
CA VAL A 50 -10.86 -2.64 -0.82
C VAL A 50 -10.12 -1.45 -0.20
N GLU A 51 -9.65 -1.58 1.03
CA GLU A 51 -8.86 -0.53 1.70
C GLU A 51 -7.50 -0.32 1.02
N ALA A 52 -6.80 -1.39 0.65
CA ALA A 52 -5.52 -1.28 -0.05
C ALA A 52 -5.68 -0.60 -1.42
N VAL A 53 -6.73 -0.97 -2.17
CA VAL A 53 -7.09 -0.31 -3.45
C VAL A 53 -7.40 1.16 -3.22
N ARG A 54 -8.16 1.50 -2.18
CA ARG A 54 -8.49 2.90 -1.86
C ARG A 54 -7.23 3.71 -1.59
N HIS A 55 -6.38 3.24 -0.69
CA HIS A 55 -5.13 3.94 -0.34
C HIS A 55 -4.20 4.10 -1.55
N MET A 56 -4.02 3.04 -2.35
CA MET A 56 -3.19 3.11 -3.55
C MET A 56 -3.74 4.12 -4.56
N ARG A 57 -5.05 4.11 -4.80
CA ARG A 57 -5.69 5.09 -5.70
C ARG A 57 -5.57 6.52 -5.18
N THR A 58 -5.72 6.75 -3.88
CA THR A 58 -5.54 8.06 -3.25
C THR A 58 -4.12 8.56 -3.46
N VAL A 59 -3.11 7.79 -3.04
CA VAL A 59 -1.69 8.16 -3.18
C VAL A 59 -1.35 8.45 -4.65
N MET A 60 -1.67 7.55 -5.57
CA MET A 60 -1.35 7.73 -6.99
C MET A 60 -2.14 8.89 -7.62
N GLY A 61 -3.37 9.14 -7.16
CA GLY A 61 -4.18 10.27 -7.59
C GLY A 61 -3.60 11.61 -7.14
N GLU A 62 -3.16 11.71 -5.89
CA GLU A 62 -2.54 12.91 -5.34
C GLU A 62 -1.17 13.19 -5.96
N ILE A 63 -0.39 12.14 -6.29
CA ILE A 63 0.85 12.29 -7.06
C ILE A 63 0.57 12.92 -8.43
N ARG A 64 -0.40 12.37 -9.19
CA ARG A 64 -0.79 12.95 -10.48
C ARG A 64 -1.32 14.37 -10.35
N TRP A 65 -2.04 14.67 -9.27
CA TRP A 65 -2.50 16.03 -8.98
C TRP A 65 -1.30 16.98 -8.80
N LEU A 66 -0.34 16.63 -7.94
CA LEU A 66 0.86 17.44 -7.71
C LEU A 66 1.67 17.69 -8.99
N GLN A 67 1.82 16.68 -9.86
CA GLN A 67 2.55 16.82 -11.12
C GLN A 67 1.96 17.89 -12.06
N ASN A 68 0.67 18.16 -11.94
CA ASN A 68 -0.04 19.10 -12.82
C ASN A 68 -0.22 20.49 -12.18
N LEU A 69 0.20 20.68 -10.92
CA LEU A 69 0.14 21.98 -10.28
C LEU A 69 1.28 22.88 -10.77
N PRO A 70 1.01 24.18 -10.98
CA PRO A 70 2.08 25.12 -11.22
C PRO A 70 2.93 25.32 -9.94
N PRO A 71 4.23 25.65 -10.04
CA PRO A 71 5.14 25.70 -8.90
C PRO A 71 4.68 26.58 -7.73
N GLU A 72 3.99 27.68 -8.01
CA GLU A 72 3.45 28.62 -7.02
C GLU A 72 2.34 28.03 -6.15
N GLU A 73 1.62 27.01 -6.63
CA GLU A 73 0.54 26.34 -5.88
C GLU A 73 1.07 25.25 -4.94
N LEU A 74 2.31 24.79 -5.12
CA LEU A 74 2.89 23.67 -4.36
C LEU A 74 2.98 23.93 -2.86
N MET A 75 3.17 25.19 -2.44
CA MET A 75 3.22 25.55 -1.02
C MET A 75 1.84 25.36 -0.35
N ALA A 76 0.78 25.78 -1.05
CA ALA A 76 -0.59 25.56 -0.58
C ALA A 76 -0.96 24.07 -0.58
N ALA A 77 -0.50 23.32 -1.57
CA ALA A 77 -0.66 21.87 -1.63
C ALA A 77 0.04 21.16 -0.45
N ALA A 78 1.28 21.54 -0.13
CA ALA A 78 2.01 20.99 1.01
C ALA A 78 1.28 21.24 2.35
N LYS A 79 0.75 22.45 2.54
CA LYS A 79 -0.09 22.77 3.71
C LYS A 79 -1.34 21.90 3.76
N LYS A 80 -2.04 21.72 2.64
CA LYS A 80 -3.27 20.90 2.55
C LYS A 80 -3.00 19.42 2.88
N LEU A 81 -1.90 18.87 2.36
CA LEU A 81 -1.49 17.49 2.62
C LEU A 81 -0.92 17.29 4.03
N GLY A 82 -0.52 18.38 4.71
CA GLY A 82 0.24 18.31 5.95
C GLY A 82 1.57 17.60 5.74
N ALA A 83 2.28 17.92 4.66
CA ALA A 83 3.50 17.23 4.23
C ALA A 83 4.69 18.21 4.12
N PRO A 84 5.95 17.72 4.27
CA PRO A 84 7.13 18.55 4.07
C PRO A 84 7.22 19.12 2.65
N TYR A 85 7.37 20.44 2.52
CA TYR A 85 7.34 21.13 1.22
C TYR A 85 8.37 20.62 0.22
N GLU A 86 9.60 20.34 0.67
CA GLU A 86 10.65 19.83 -0.23
C GLU A 86 10.31 18.45 -0.81
N LEU A 87 9.69 17.56 -0.01
CA LEU A 87 9.23 16.26 -0.51
C LEU A 87 8.03 16.42 -1.47
N VAL A 88 7.15 17.40 -1.25
CA VAL A 88 6.05 17.71 -2.17
C VAL A 88 6.60 18.17 -3.51
N LYS A 89 7.61 19.06 -3.53
CA LYS A 89 8.30 19.47 -4.75
C LYS A 89 8.98 18.30 -5.46
N GLU A 90 9.68 17.46 -4.71
CA GLU A 90 10.36 16.29 -5.25
C GLU A 90 9.35 15.33 -5.91
N VAL A 91 8.24 15.02 -5.25
CA VAL A 91 7.17 14.17 -5.82
C VAL A 91 6.53 14.81 -7.04
N ALA A 92 6.24 16.13 -7.00
CA ALA A 92 5.70 16.85 -8.15
C ALA A 92 6.63 16.76 -9.38
N SER A 93 7.94 16.84 -9.16
CA SER A 93 8.95 16.72 -10.22
C SER A 93 9.14 15.27 -10.70
N LEU A 94 9.14 14.29 -9.80
CA LEU A 94 9.43 12.89 -10.12
C LEU A 94 8.22 12.14 -10.70
N GLY A 95 7.00 12.53 -10.33
CA GLY A 95 5.78 11.80 -10.67
C GLY A 95 5.59 10.48 -9.96
N ARG A 96 6.33 10.28 -8.85
CA ARG A 96 6.29 9.11 -7.99
C ARG A 96 6.86 9.45 -6.62
N LEU A 97 6.71 8.54 -5.66
CA LEU A 97 7.43 8.66 -4.40
C LEU A 97 8.95 8.49 -4.61
N PRO A 98 9.78 9.16 -3.79
CA PRO A 98 11.24 8.99 -3.82
C PRO A 98 11.70 7.65 -3.23
N VAL A 99 10.77 6.85 -2.67
CA VAL A 99 10.99 5.50 -2.13
C VAL A 99 9.99 4.51 -2.74
N VAL A 100 10.26 3.22 -2.62
CA VAL A 100 9.35 2.16 -3.11
C VAL A 100 8.03 2.14 -2.33
N ASN A 101 6.93 1.86 -3.03
CA ASN A 101 5.57 1.84 -2.50
C ASN A 101 4.88 0.50 -2.77
N PHE A 102 4.74 -0.33 -1.75
CA PHE A 102 4.12 -1.64 -1.88
C PHE A 102 2.63 -1.63 -1.49
N ALA A 103 1.84 -2.49 -2.11
CA ALA A 103 0.52 -2.79 -1.59
C ALA A 103 0.59 -3.75 -0.40
N ALA A 104 -0.24 -3.52 0.60
CA ALA A 104 -0.42 -4.39 1.75
C ALA A 104 -1.85 -4.28 2.32
N GLY A 105 -2.30 -5.38 2.93
CA GLY A 105 -3.63 -5.50 3.54
C GLY A 105 -4.66 -6.06 2.57
N GLY A 106 -5.25 -7.21 2.91
CA GLY A 106 -6.36 -7.79 2.17
C GLY A 106 -6.01 -8.67 0.96
N VAL A 107 -4.78 -8.65 0.44
CA VAL A 107 -4.38 -9.47 -0.73
C VAL A 107 -4.52 -10.97 -0.40
N ALA A 108 -5.40 -11.67 -1.12
CA ALA A 108 -5.73 -13.08 -0.88
C ALA A 108 -5.62 -13.96 -2.13
N THR A 109 -5.64 -13.37 -3.33
CA THR A 109 -5.64 -14.08 -4.61
C THR A 109 -4.56 -13.56 -5.56
N PRO A 110 -4.18 -14.33 -6.60
CA PRO A 110 -3.32 -13.84 -7.67
C PRO A 110 -3.90 -12.61 -8.40
N ALA A 111 -5.22 -12.56 -8.58
CA ALA A 111 -5.91 -11.43 -9.21
C ALA A 111 -5.78 -10.14 -8.36
N ASP A 112 -5.90 -10.26 -7.03
CA ASP A 112 -5.67 -9.14 -6.11
C ASP A 112 -4.25 -8.57 -6.26
N ALA A 113 -3.26 -9.46 -6.27
CA ALA A 113 -1.86 -9.07 -6.38
C ALA A 113 -1.59 -8.35 -7.72
N ALA A 114 -2.09 -8.91 -8.82
CA ALA A 114 -1.96 -8.31 -10.14
C ALA A 114 -2.67 -6.95 -10.23
N LEU A 115 -3.88 -6.83 -9.67
CA LEU A 115 -4.60 -5.57 -9.61
C LEU A 115 -3.78 -4.49 -8.90
N MET A 116 -3.16 -4.80 -7.76
CA MET A 116 -2.35 -3.81 -7.04
C MET A 116 -1.14 -3.34 -7.86
N MET A 117 -0.48 -4.23 -8.60
CA MET A 117 0.59 -3.86 -9.53
C MET A 117 0.07 -2.96 -10.66
N GLN A 118 -1.09 -3.28 -11.25
CA GLN A 118 -1.73 -2.45 -12.29
C GLN A 118 -2.14 -1.06 -11.79
N LEU A 119 -2.41 -0.92 -10.48
CA LEU A 119 -2.71 0.36 -9.85
C LEU A 119 -1.47 1.21 -9.54
N GLY A 120 -0.26 0.70 -9.80
CA GLY A 120 1.00 1.42 -9.64
C GLY A 120 1.78 1.07 -8.38
N ALA A 121 1.52 -0.07 -7.75
CA ALA A 121 2.39 -0.58 -6.68
C ALA A 121 3.72 -1.11 -7.25
N ASP A 122 4.80 -0.95 -6.49
CA ASP A 122 6.12 -1.51 -6.83
C ASP A 122 6.27 -2.98 -6.41
N GLY A 123 5.30 -3.50 -5.67
CA GLY A 123 5.27 -4.86 -5.13
C GLY A 123 4.10 -5.05 -4.17
N VAL A 124 3.96 -6.27 -3.63
CA VAL A 124 2.88 -6.63 -2.72
C VAL A 124 3.39 -7.36 -1.48
N PHE A 125 2.83 -7.05 -0.31
CA PHE A 125 2.97 -7.82 0.92
C PHE A 125 1.76 -8.74 1.08
N VAL A 126 2.03 -10.02 1.33
CA VAL A 126 0.99 -11.00 1.60
C VAL A 126 1.33 -11.79 2.86
N GLY A 127 0.36 -11.89 3.77
CA GLY A 127 0.46 -12.66 5.00
C GLY A 127 -0.65 -13.71 5.07
N SER A 128 -1.78 -13.34 5.69
CA SER A 128 -2.93 -14.24 5.88
C SER A 128 -3.47 -14.84 4.58
N GLY A 129 -3.39 -14.10 3.46
CA GLY A 129 -3.83 -14.57 2.15
C GLY A 129 -3.22 -15.89 1.73
N ILE A 130 -1.95 -16.13 2.11
CA ILE A 130 -1.23 -17.37 1.84
C ILE A 130 -1.49 -18.38 2.95
N PHE A 131 -1.15 -18.05 4.19
CA PHE A 131 -1.09 -19.03 5.29
C PHE A 131 -2.45 -19.46 5.85
N LYS A 132 -3.54 -18.72 5.55
CA LYS A 132 -4.91 -19.13 5.91
C LYS A 132 -5.68 -19.73 4.73
N SER A 133 -4.98 -20.09 3.65
CA SER A 133 -5.58 -20.82 2.53
C SER A 133 -5.42 -22.33 2.69
N SER A 134 -6.17 -23.09 1.90
CA SER A 134 -6.11 -24.56 1.90
C SER A 134 -4.78 -25.14 1.39
N ASP A 135 -4.09 -24.45 0.46
CA ASP A 135 -2.74 -24.80 0.00
C ASP A 135 -1.84 -23.54 -0.04
N PRO A 136 -1.14 -23.25 1.07
CA PRO A 136 -0.25 -22.09 1.14
C PRO A 136 0.91 -22.12 0.14
N ALA A 137 1.44 -23.30 -0.18
CA ALA A 137 2.61 -23.42 -1.06
C ALA A 137 2.24 -23.12 -2.51
N ALA A 138 1.13 -23.70 -3.01
CA ALA A 138 0.62 -23.39 -4.34
C ALA A 138 0.21 -21.91 -4.45
N ARG A 139 -0.46 -21.38 -3.43
CA ARG A 139 -0.90 -19.97 -3.42
C ARG A 139 0.26 -18.99 -3.41
N ALA A 140 1.30 -19.25 -2.63
CA ALA A 140 2.50 -18.40 -2.61
C ALA A 140 3.15 -18.35 -4.00
N LYS A 141 3.33 -19.49 -4.67
CA LYS A 141 3.87 -19.56 -6.03
C LYS A 141 3.00 -18.79 -7.03
N ALA A 142 1.69 -18.96 -6.94
CA ALA A 142 0.74 -18.29 -7.83
C ALA A 142 0.75 -16.76 -7.65
N ILE A 143 0.81 -16.27 -6.42
CA ILE A 143 0.91 -14.84 -6.13
C ILE A 143 2.22 -14.26 -6.65
N VAL A 144 3.35 -14.93 -6.43
CA VAL A 144 4.65 -14.49 -6.96
C VAL A 144 4.60 -14.39 -8.49
N ALA A 145 4.10 -15.42 -9.17
CA ALA A 145 3.95 -15.42 -10.62
C ALA A 145 3.01 -14.30 -11.11
N ALA A 146 1.91 -14.06 -10.40
CA ALA A 146 0.98 -12.98 -10.75
C ALA A 146 1.57 -11.59 -10.56
N VAL A 147 2.44 -11.37 -9.57
CA VAL A 147 3.17 -10.10 -9.42
C VAL A 147 4.15 -9.91 -10.58
N THR A 148 4.87 -10.95 -10.98
CA THR A 148 5.82 -10.88 -12.11
C THR A 148 5.11 -10.66 -13.44
N HIS A 149 3.95 -11.29 -13.64
CA HIS A 149 3.20 -11.30 -14.91
C HIS A 149 1.86 -10.57 -14.80
N TYR A 150 1.79 -9.50 -14.00
CA TYR A 150 0.54 -8.82 -13.63
C TYR A 150 -0.25 -8.25 -14.83
N ASN A 151 0.38 -8.12 -15.98
CA ASN A 151 -0.22 -7.60 -17.21
C ASN A 151 -0.41 -8.66 -18.31
N ASP A 152 -0.24 -9.95 -17.98
CA ASP A 152 -0.53 -11.08 -18.88
C ASP A 152 -1.79 -11.84 -18.40
N PRO A 153 -2.97 -11.55 -18.98
CA PRO A 153 -4.22 -12.22 -18.61
C PRO A 153 -4.19 -13.75 -18.75
N LYS A 154 -3.40 -14.29 -19.68
CA LYS A 154 -3.31 -15.75 -19.89
C LYS A 154 -2.57 -16.41 -18.74
N ILE A 155 -1.42 -15.86 -18.35
CA ILE A 155 -0.66 -16.35 -17.20
C ILE A 155 -1.48 -16.19 -15.93
N LEU A 156 -2.14 -15.03 -15.73
CA LEU A 156 -3.00 -14.81 -14.56
C LEU A 156 -4.12 -15.84 -14.45
N ALA A 157 -4.78 -16.16 -15.56
CA ALA A 157 -5.82 -17.19 -15.60
C ALA A 157 -5.25 -18.59 -15.32
N GLU A 158 -4.04 -18.89 -15.79
CA GLU A 158 -3.37 -20.17 -15.55
C GLU A 158 -2.99 -20.33 -14.08
N VAL A 159 -2.27 -19.37 -13.50
CA VAL A 159 -1.79 -19.46 -12.11
C VAL A 159 -2.91 -19.37 -11.08
N SER A 160 -4.10 -18.90 -11.48
CA SER A 160 -5.28 -18.84 -10.60
C SER A 160 -6.05 -20.16 -10.52
N ARG A 161 -5.70 -21.18 -11.32
CA ARG A 161 -6.39 -22.48 -11.33
C ARG A 161 -5.87 -23.40 -10.23
N GLY A 162 -6.75 -24.26 -9.72
CA GLY A 162 -6.37 -25.37 -8.83
C GLY A 162 -5.81 -24.95 -7.48
N LEU A 163 -6.01 -23.70 -7.03
CA LEU A 163 -5.44 -23.17 -5.78
C LEU A 163 -6.22 -23.53 -4.51
N GLY A 164 -7.28 -24.34 -4.64
CA GLY A 164 -8.21 -24.66 -3.56
C GLY A 164 -8.92 -23.43 -2.98
N GLU A 165 -9.49 -23.60 -1.80
CA GLU A 165 -10.16 -22.53 -1.06
C GLU A 165 -9.18 -21.44 -0.61
N ALA A 166 -9.55 -20.20 -0.88
CA ALA A 166 -8.87 -19.01 -0.39
C ALA A 166 -9.17 -18.76 1.10
N MET A 167 -8.42 -17.86 1.73
CA MET A 167 -8.81 -17.38 3.06
C MET A 167 -10.23 -16.79 3.01
N ARG A 168 -11.03 -17.07 4.04
CA ARG A 168 -12.38 -16.49 4.14
C ARG A 168 -12.26 -14.98 4.31
N GLY A 169 -12.90 -14.24 3.39
CA GLY A 169 -13.02 -12.79 3.46
C GLY A 169 -13.94 -12.36 4.61
N LEU A 170 -13.57 -11.28 5.30
CA LEU A 170 -14.44 -10.56 6.22
C LEU A 170 -14.95 -9.29 5.55
N GLU A 171 -16.25 -9.05 5.66
CA GLU A 171 -16.85 -7.82 5.16
C GLU A 171 -16.54 -6.68 6.14
N LEU A 172 -16.04 -5.55 5.63
CA LEU A 172 -15.58 -4.45 6.49
C LEU A 172 -16.70 -3.86 7.35
N SER A 173 -17.94 -3.88 6.86
CA SER A 173 -19.15 -3.45 7.58
C SER A 173 -19.40 -4.27 8.85
N THR A 174 -18.93 -5.51 8.90
CA THR A 174 -19.09 -6.44 10.03
C THR A 174 -17.99 -6.31 11.09
N ILE A 175 -16.94 -5.52 10.82
CA ILE A 175 -15.84 -5.26 11.75
C ILE A 175 -16.12 -3.95 12.47
N THR A 176 -16.12 -3.97 13.81
CA THR A 176 -16.34 -2.78 14.62
C THR A 176 -15.24 -1.75 14.36
N PRO A 177 -15.53 -0.44 14.46
CA PRO A 177 -14.53 0.60 14.22
C PRO A 177 -13.24 0.42 15.04
N GLU A 178 -13.34 -0.09 16.27
CA GLU A 178 -12.23 -0.30 17.20
C GLU A 178 -11.29 -1.45 16.77
N GLU A 179 -11.83 -2.45 16.08
CA GLU A 179 -11.09 -3.60 15.57
C GLU A 179 -10.40 -3.32 14.24
N ARG A 180 -10.81 -2.27 13.52
CA ARG A 180 -10.20 -1.88 12.24
C ARG A 180 -8.76 -1.41 12.42
N LEU A 181 -7.90 -1.91 11.56
CA LEU A 181 -6.47 -1.60 11.52
C LEU A 181 -6.17 -0.46 10.55
N ALA A 182 -6.95 -0.30 9.48
CA ALA A 182 -6.72 0.74 8.48
C ALA A 182 -6.72 2.14 9.09
N ALA A 183 -7.60 2.39 10.06
CA ALA A 183 -7.74 3.68 10.73
C ALA A 183 -6.75 3.91 11.89
N ARG A 184 -5.96 2.89 12.28
CA ARG A 184 -5.02 3.03 13.41
C ARG A 184 -3.83 3.90 13.05
N GLY A 185 -3.40 4.73 14.01
CA GLY A 185 -2.32 5.68 13.85
C GLY A 185 -2.78 7.01 13.25
N TRP A 186 -1.85 7.94 13.11
CA TRP A 186 -2.10 9.32 12.69
C TRP A 186 -2.46 9.46 11.21
#